data_AF-A0A972V925-F1
#
_entry.id   AF-A0A972V925-F1
#
_cell.length_a   1.000
_cell.length_b   1.000
_cell.length_c   1.000
_cell.angle_alpha   90.00
_cell.angle_beta   90.00
_cell.angle_gamma   90.00
#
_symmetry.space_group_name_H-M   'P 1'
#
loop_
_entity.id
_entity.type
_entity.pdbx_description
1 polymer ?
#
loop_
_entity_poly.entity_id
_entity_poly.type
_entity_poly.pdbx_seq_one_letter_code
_entity_poly.pdbx_strand_id
1 'polypeptide(L)'
;MFNERGLWDKNLFDGDRNTAFYTARRVGMVPLSGGSLRIDLGELTSLDALIVRTGSEYALQPFKYDETIRAQVSSDLKHWIPMSLVADQDIVMNLDPKTKLRYIRFNGTPDKIVEIEGTLDGKKLDRSKWRASTLFARYARVGAKKAWQHSFTLNEIPKGGYLAIALNGEHGLEGAYAAIRVNGKPVGAPDRSVSYPANTWEYPARKRTSNYTYYIPLTDDMKGAKIDAVVLGMRNGSDKFKPEVWITAYPAPFSEQLLTLTQE
;
A
#
# COMPACT_ATOMS: atom_id res chain seq x y z
N MET A 1 -8.62 23.33 -3.90
CA MET A 1 -7.71 23.23 -5.11
C MET A 1 -7.21 21.80 -5.29
N PHE A 2 -7.28 20.95 -4.10
CA PHE A 2 -6.82 19.54 -4.21
C PHE A 2 -8.00 18.61 -4.46
N ASN A 3 -9.21 19.04 -4.11
CA ASN A 3 -10.42 18.20 -4.29
C ASN A 3 -10.84 18.14 -5.76
N GLU A 4 -10.49 19.14 -6.56
CA GLU A 4 -10.94 19.14 -7.97
C GLU A 4 -9.90 18.48 -8.88
N ARG A 5 -8.82 18.02 -8.22
CA ARG A 5 -7.73 17.60 -9.12
C ARG A 5 -7.49 16.10 -8.99
N GLY A 6 -8.33 15.46 -8.21
CA GLY A 6 -8.35 13.99 -8.19
C GLY A 6 -7.02 13.39 -7.71
N LEU A 7 -6.35 14.12 -6.73
CA LEU A 7 -4.97 13.69 -6.37
C LEU A 7 -5.00 12.82 -5.11
N TRP A 8 -6.01 13.05 -4.33
CA TRP A 8 -5.94 12.42 -3.00
C TRP A 8 -6.92 11.23 -2.94
N ASP A 9 -6.40 10.12 -2.43
CA ASP A 9 -7.26 8.91 -2.39
C ASP A 9 -8.45 9.09 -1.43
N LYS A 10 -8.42 10.08 -0.54
CA LYS A 10 -9.54 10.26 0.41
C LYS A 10 -10.83 10.65 -0.33
N ASN A 11 -10.57 11.16 -1.49
CA ASN A 11 -11.77 11.55 -2.27
C ASN A 11 -12.60 10.34 -2.69
N LEU A 12 -11.98 9.22 -2.61
CA LEU A 12 -12.72 7.99 -3.00
C LEU A 12 -13.73 7.57 -1.93
N PHE A 13 -13.60 8.19 -0.72
CA PHE A 13 -14.43 7.66 0.38
C PHE A 13 -15.14 8.82 1.07
N ASP A 14 -15.46 9.93 0.38
CA ASP A 14 -15.97 11.15 1.07
C ASP A 14 -17.47 11.31 0.78
N GLY A 15 -18.10 10.41 0.04
CA GLY A 15 -19.56 10.48 -0.21
C GLY A 15 -19.90 11.55 -1.24
N ASP A 16 -18.87 12.11 -1.86
CA ASP A 16 -19.14 13.20 -2.82
C ASP A 16 -18.79 12.71 -4.24
N ARG A 17 -19.79 12.76 -5.09
CA ARG A 17 -19.59 12.19 -6.45
C ARG A 17 -18.95 13.22 -7.39
N ASN A 18 -18.68 14.31 -6.88
CA ASN A 18 -18.02 15.34 -7.71
C ASN A 18 -16.51 15.35 -7.50
N THR A 19 -16.11 14.46 -6.59
CA THR A 19 -14.64 14.32 -6.44
C THR A 19 -14.19 13.00 -7.08
N ALA A 20 -12.84 12.98 -7.39
CA ALA A 20 -12.37 11.73 -8.03
C ALA A 20 -10.88 11.52 -7.74
N PHE A 21 -10.54 10.28 -8.04
CA PHE A 21 -9.12 9.90 -7.92
C PHE A 21 -8.66 9.32 -9.26
N TYR A 22 -7.54 9.97 -9.82
CA TYR A 22 -6.99 9.46 -11.08
C TYR A 22 -5.51 9.82 -11.18
N THR A 23 -4.87 9.09 -12.10
CA THR A 23 -3.42 9.32 -12.26
C THR A 23 -3.17 10.74 -12.79
N ALA A 24 -2.27 11.47 -12.06
CA ALA A 24 -1.98 12.87 -12.45
C ALA A 24 -1.20 12.90 -13.77
N ARG A 25 -1.84 13.18 -14.89
CA ARG A 25 -1.21 13.09 -16.23
C ARG A 25 -0.47 14.39 -16.54
N ARG A 26 -0.83 15.39 -15.84
CA ARG A 26 -0.17 16.68 -16.13
C ARG A 26 1.35 16.58 -15.91
N VAL A 27 1.70 15.80 -15.01
CA VAL A 27 3.17 15.75 -14.76
C VAL A 27 3.73 14.46 -15.37
N GLY A 28 2.96 13.91 -16.33
CA GLY A 28 3.44 12.74 -17.08
C GLY A 28 3.49 11.46 -16.24
N MET A 29 2.69 11.46 -15.15
CA MET A 29 2.70 10.26 -14.28
C MET A 29 1.97 9.11 -14.99
N VAL A 30 2.69 7.93 -14.93
CA VAL A 30 2.08 6.70 -15.46
C VAL A 30 2.19 5.61 -14.36
N PRO A 31 1.02 4.96 -14.15
CA PRO A 31 1.10 3.90 -13.14
C PRO A 31 2.16 2.84 -13.48
N LEU A 32 2.73 2.35 -12.50
CA LEU A 32 3.78 1.32 -12.70
C LEU A 32 3.20 0.05 -13.33
N SER A 33 3.80 -0.27 -14.60
CA SER A 33 3.40 -1.50 -15.29
C SER A 33 1.88 -1.62 -15.40
N GLY A 34 1.21 -0.47 -15.74
CA GLY A 34 -0.24 -0.56 -16.08
C GLY A 34 -1.12 -0.38 -14.84
N GLY A 35 -0.56 -0.26 -13.57
CA GLY A 35 -1.32 0.05 -12.34
C GLY A 35 -2.35 -1.04 -11.99
N SER A 36 -2.62 -1.01 -10.73
CA SER A 36 -3.66 -1.92 -10.21
C SER A 36 -4.38 -1.23 -9.03
N LEU A 37 -5.78 -1.37 -9.18
CA LEU A 37 -6.51 -0.81 -8.02
C LEU A 37 -6.37 -1.74 -6.80
N ARG A 38 -5.84 -1.08 -5.72
CA ARG A 38 -5.72 -1.79 -4.44
C ARG A 38 -6.47 -1.04 -3.35
N ILE A 39 -7.15 -1.89 -2.60
CA ILE A 39 -7.97 -1.27 -1.54
C ILE A 39 -7.65 -1.97 -0.22
N ASP A 40 -7.41 -1.10 0.76
CA ASP A 40 -7.29 -1.54 2.16
C ASP A 40 -8.43 -0.96 3.01
N LEU A 41 -9.19 -1.94 3.64
CA LEU A 41 -10.40 -1.49 4.36
C LEU A 41 -10.02 -1.01 5.77
N GLY A 42 -8.73 -1.11 6.08
CA GLY A 42 -8.25 -0.57 7.38
C GLY A 42 -8.34 -1.61 8.50
N GLU A 43 -9.36 -2.48 8.43
CA GLU A 43 -9.53 -3.57 9.42
C GLU A 43 -10.38 -4.69 8.81
N LEU A 44 -10.31 -5.80 9.51
CA LEU A 44 -11.19 -6.89 9.01
C LEU A 44 -12.65 -6.46 9.04
N THR A 45 -13.28 -6.58 7.81
CA THR A 45 -14.61 -5.96 7.68
C THR A 45 -15.54 -6.94 6.96
N SER A 46 -16.78 -7.02 7.51
CA SER A 46 -17.81 -7.82 6.81
C SER A 46 -18.62 -6.93 5.86
N LEU A 47 -18.77 -7.39 4.58
CA LEU A 47 -19.63 -6.65 3.63
C LEU A 47 -20.19 -7.64 2.59
N ASP A 48 -21.42 -7.30 2.09
CA ASP A 48 -22.00 -8.20 1.07
C ASP A 48 -21.81 -7.61 -0.33
N ALA A 49 -21.36 -6.28 -0.36
CA ALA A 49 -21.07 -5.74 -1.70
C ALA A 49 -20.07 -4.58 -1.56
N LEU A 50 -19.14 -4.61 -2.51
CA LEU A 50 -18.25 -3.45 -2.70
C LEU A 50 -18.51 -2.85 -4.09
N ILE A 51 -18.66 -1.55 -4.09
CA ILE A 51 -19.03 -0.92 -5.38
C ILE A 51 -17.94 0.11 -5.70
N VAL A 52 -17.31 -0.08 -6.88
CA VAL A 52 -16.38 0.93 -7.41
C VAL A 52 -17.05 1.71 -8.55
N ARG A 53 -17.02 3.03 -8.36
CA ARG A 53 -17.74 3.85 -9.36
C ARG A 53 -16.73 4.67 -10.17
N THR A 54 -16.91 4.60 -11.47
CA THR A 54 -15.89 5.25 -12.34
C THR A 54 -16.45 6.57 -12.87
N GLY A 55 -17.81 6.72 -13.00
CA GLY A 55 -18.41 8.04 -13.34
C GLY A 55 -18.76 8.10 -14.82
N SER A 56 -18.05 7.44 -15.70
CA SER A 56 -18.39 7.44 -17.14
C SER A 56 -17.69 6.27 -17.85
N GLU A 57 -18.15 6.04 -19.08
CA GLU A 57 -17.52 4.95 -19.88
C GLU A 57 -16.05 5.28 -20.17
N TYR A 58 -15.82 6.53 -20.42
CA TYR A 58 -14.42 6.91 -20.70
C TYR A 58 -13.53 6.70 -19.48
N ALA A 59 -14.02 6.89 -18.35
CA ALA A 59 -13.22 6.73 -17.12
C ALA A 59 -12.96 5.25 -16.80
N LEU A 60 -13.73 4.39 -17.46
CA LEU A 60 -13.61 2.95 -17.19
C LEU A 60 -12.37 2.37 -17.89
N GLN A 61 -11.81 3.05 -18.78
CA GLN A 61 -10.61 2.50 -19.45
C GLN A 61 -9.50 2.17 -18.43
N PRO A 62 -8.77 1.14 -18.78
CA PRO A 62 -8.71 0.39 -20.05
C PRO A 62 -9.76 -0.73 -20.10
N PHE A 63 -10.53 -0.79 -19.07
CA PHE A 63 -11.58 -1.81 -19.18
C PHE A 63 -12.66 -1.38 -20.18
N LYS A 64 -13.20 -2.47 -20.84
CA LYS A 64 -14.34 -2.20 -21.74
C LYS A 64 -15.66 -2.67 -21.11
N TYR A 65 -16.64 -1.95 -21.48
CA TYR A 65 -17.96 -2.32 -20.92
C TYR A 65 -18.25 -3.80 -21.18
N ASP A 66 -18.76 -4.42 -20.12
CA ASP A 66 -19.25 -5.80 -20.15
C ASP A 66 -18.10 -6.81 -20.27
N GLU A 67 -16.89 -6.23 -20.17
CA GLU A 67 -15.81 -7.22 -20.10
C GLU A 67 -15.61 -7.75 -18.68
N THR A 68 -14.99 -8.94 -18.67
CA THR A 68 -14.74 -9.52 -17.33
C THR A 68 -13.47 -8.89 -16.72
N ILE A 69 -13.69 -8.43 -15.43
CA ILE A 69 -12.53 -7.93 -14.63
C ILE A 69 -12.17 -8.97 -13.57
N ARG A 70 -10.83 -9.18 -13.52
CA ARG A 70 -10.38 -10.11 -12.44
C ARG A 70 -9.90 -9.31 -11.23
N ALA A 71 -10.31 -9.84 -10.06
CA ALA A 71 -9.88 -9.24 -8.78
C ALA A 71 -9.72 -10.33 -7.72
N GLN A 72 -9.12 -9.88 -6.65
CA GLN A 72 -8.94 -10.84 -5.54
C GLN A 72 -9.16 -10.12 -4.21
N VAL A 73 -9.60 -11.00 -3.24
CA VAL A 73 -9.80 -10.40 -1.90
C VAL A 73 -9.05 -11.26 -0.88
N SER A 74 -8.73 -10.55 0.24
CA SER A 74 -7.95 -11.30 1.24
C SER A 74 -8.17 -10.68 2.62
N SER A 75 -8.02 -11.63 3.60
CA SER A 75 -8.09 -11.13 4.99
C SER A 75 -6.70 -10.97 5.59
N ASP A 76 -5.69 -11.61 4.88
CA ASP A 76 -4.43 -11.70 5.68
C ASP A 76 -3.23 -11.49 4.77
N LEU A 77 -3.49 -11.20 3.44
CA LEU A 77 -2.44 -10.96 2.43
C LEU A 77 -1.71 -12.25 2.06
N LYS A 78 -2.17 -13.38 2.65
CA LYS A 78 -1.55 -14.68 2.30
C LYS A 78 -2.49 -15.50 1.41
N HIS A 79 -3.68 -15.45 1.79
CA HIS A 79 -4.64 -16.25 0.99
C HIS A 79 -5.57 -15.29 0.23
N TRP A 80 -5.49 -15.54 -1.13
CA TRP A 80 -6.31 -14.63 -1.97
C TRP A 80 -7.41 -15.44 -2.67
N ILE A 81 -8.62 -14.85 -2.59
CA ILE A 81 -9.80 -15.49 -3.23
C ILE A 81 -10.07 -14.74 -4.55
N PRO A 82 -10.02 -15.51 -5.64
CA PRO A 82 -10.26 -14.85 -6.94
C PRO A 82 -11.74 -14.48 -7.12
N MET A 83 -11.88 -13.34 -7.87
CA MET A 83 -13.24 -12.84 -8.16
C MET A 83 -13.33 -12.43 -9.63
N SER A 84 -14.54 -12.64 -10.16
CA SER A 84 -14.81 -12.14 -11.54
C SER A 84 -15.94 -11.11 -11.50
N LEU A 85 -15.60 -9.96 -12.04
CA LEU A 85 -16.56 -8.84 -12.01
C LEU A 85 -16.87 -8.39 -13.43
N VAL A 86 -17.98 -7.72 -13.50
CA VAL A 86 -18.34 -7.20 -14.83
C VAL A 86 -18.01 -5.69 -14.87
N ALA A 87 -17.25 -5.40 -15.92
CA ALA A 87 -16.92 -3.96 -16.07
C ALA A 87 -18.18 -3.16 -16.41
N ASP A 88 -18.36 -2.15 -15.62
CA ASP A 88 -19.51 -1.24 -15.78
C ASP A 88 -19.22 0.09 -15.07
N GLN A 89 -20.14 1.03 -15.26
CA GLN A 89 -19.95 2.30 -14.51
C GLN A 89 -19.93 2.06 -13.00
N ASP A 90 -20.71 1.16 -12.66
CA ASP A 90 -20.60 0.64 -11.26
C ASP A 90 -20.11 -0.81 -11.28
N ILE A 91 -18.85 -0.84 -10.93
CA ILE A 91 -18.34 -2.22 -10.80
C ILE A 91 -18.72 -2.79 -9.43
N VAL A 92 -19.54 -3.88 -9.53
CA VAL A 92 -20.07 -4.40 -8.25
C VAL A 92 -19.40 -5.75 -7.96
N MET A 93 -18.80 -5.76 -6.75
CA MET A 93 -18.25 -7.03 -6.22
C MET A 93 -19.14 -7.60 -5.12
N ASN A 94 -19.76 -8.80 -5.48
CA ASN A 94 -20.60 -9.45 -4.46
C ASN A 94 -19.76 -10.37 -3.57
N LEU A 95 -20.00 -10.12 -2.24
CA LEU A 95 -19.13 -10.84 -1.29
C LEU A 95 -20.00 -11.60 -0.29
N ASP A 96 -19.33 -12.67 0.24
CA ASP A 96 -20.00 -13.41 1.34
C ASP A 96 -19.82 -12.64 2.67
N PRO A 97 -20.95 -12.20 3.27
CA PRO A 97 -20.87 -11.38 4.49
C PRO A 97 -20.33 -12.19 5.68
N LYS A 98 -20.22 -13.49 5.55
CA LYS A 98 -19.69 -14.30 6.68
C LYS A 98 -18.16 -14.31 6.66
N THR A 99 -17.66 -13.88 5.56
CA THR A 99 -16.19 -13.85 5.49
C THR A 99 -15.69 -12.41 5.70
N LYS A 100 -14.87 -12.26 6.74
CA LYS A 100 -14.30 -10.90 6.93
C LYS A 100 -13.06 -10.72 6.04
N LEU A 101 -13.10 -9.55 5.38
CA LEU A 101 -11.95 -9.28 4.48
C LEU A 101 -11.34 -7.92 4.79
N ARG A 102 -10.10 -7.75 4.31
CA ARG A 102 -9.47 -6.42 4.53
C ARG A 102 -8.86 -5.92 3.21
N TYR A 103 -8.38 -6.80 2.39
CA TYR A 103 -7.61 -6.31 1.24
C TYR A 103 -8.31 -6.75 -0.05
N ILE A 104 -8.25 -5.77 -0.97
CA ILE A 104 -8.83 -6.05 -2.31
C ILE A 104 -7.83 -5.57 -3.36
N ARG A 105 -7.69 -6.44 -4.40
CA ARG A 105 -6.79 -5.96 -5.46
C ARG A 105 -7.36 -6.40 -6.82
N PHE A 106 -7.28 -5.42 -7.74
CA PHE A 106 -7.81 -5.66 -9.10
C PHE A 106 -6.64 -6.00 -10.04
N ASN A 107 -6.98 -6.80 -11.00
CA ASN A 107 -6.03 -6.97 -12.11
C ASN A 107 -6.21 -5.83 -13.13
N GLY A 108 -5.67 -4.69 -12.77
CA GLY A 108 -5.82 -3.45 -13.57
C GLY A 108 -6.57 -2.38 -12.77
N THR A 109 -6.75 -1.33 -13.44
CA THR A 109 -7.46 -0.23 -12.73
C THR A 109 -8.13 0.67 -13.78
N PRO A 110 -9.38 1.15 -13.34
CA PRO A 110 -9.95 2.18 -14.24
C PRO A 110 -9.11 3.47 -14.24
N ASP A 111 -9.38 4.23 -15.24
CA ASP A 111 -8.60 5.47 -15.36
C ASP A 111 -8.99 6.48 -14.27
N LYS A 112 -10.24 6.47 -13.93
CA LYS A 112 -10.73 7.41 -12.90
C LYS A 112 -11.79 6.72 -12.03
N ILE A 113 -11.68 7.08 -10.75
CA ILE A 113 -12.67 6.51 -9.80
C ILE A 113 -13.27 7.69 -9.01
N VAL A 114 -14.58 7.54 -8.93
CA VAL A 114 -15.26 8.68 -8.27
C VAL A 114 -15.63 8.30 -6.83
N GLU A 115 -15.87 7.01 -6.72
CA GLU A 115 -16.28 6.64 -5.34
C GLU A 115 -16.16 5.12 -5.17
N ILE A 116 -15.82 4.82 -3.90
CA ILE A 116 -15.87 3.40 -3.52
C ILE A 116 -16.74 3.26 -2.26
N GLU A 117 -17.69 2.24 -2.42
CA GLU A 117 -18.61 2.04 -1.28
C GLU A 117 -18.71 0.55 -0.93
N GLY A 118 -19.07 0.42 0.33
CA GLY A 118 -19.37 -0.96 0.79
C GLY A 118 -20.73 -1.00 1.50
N THR A 119 -21.46 -2.12 1.24
CA THR A 119 -22.74 -2.27 1.98
C THR A 119 -22.79 -3.62 2.70
N LEU A 120 -23.46 -3.58 3.78
CA LEU A 120 -23.80 -4.82 4.50
C LEU A 120 -25.27 -4.77 4.95
N ASP A 121 -26.05 -5.75 4.37
CA ASP A 121 -27.48 -5.85 4.72
C ASP A 121 -28.23 -4.55 4.39
N GLY A 122 -27.86 -4.01 3.28
CA GLY A 122 -28.63 -2.86 2.76
C GLY A 122 -28.13 -1.53 3.34
N LYS A 123 -27.02 -1.58 4.21
CA LYS A 123 -26.55 -0.31 4.82
C LYS A 123 -25.12 -0.03 4.35
N LYS A 124 -24.95 1.29 4.21
CA LYS A 124 -23.59 1.70 3.79
C LYS A 124 -22.63 1.62 4.99
N LEU A 125 -21.38 1.23 4.65
CA LEU A 125 -20.40 1.07 5.75
C LEU A 125 -19.61 2.37 5.92
N ASP A 126 -19.12 2.45 7.15
CA ASP A 126 -18.17 3.56 7.40
C ASP A 126 -16.83 3.31 6.70
N ARG A 127 -16.37 4.32 6.02
CA ARG A 127 -15.18 4.09 5.17
C ARG A 127 -14.05 5.05 5.58
N SER A 128 -14.03 5.48 6.78
CA SER A 128 -13.05 6.50 7.22
C SER A 128 -11.64 5.88 7.32
N LYS A 129 -11.62 4.53 7.34
CA LYS A 129 -10.27 3.93 7.50
C LYS A 129 -9.80 3.33 6.16
N TRP A 130 -10.68 3.47 5.16
CA TRP A 130 -10.33 2.81 3.90
C TRP A 130 -9.26 3.62 3.17
N ARG A 131 -8.43 2.83 2.45
CA ARG A 131 -7.38 3.46 1.61
C ARG A 131 -7.31 2.71 0.27
N ALA A 132 -6.78 3.52 -0.73
CA ALA A 132 -6.67 2.87 -2.05
C ALA A 132 -5.57 3.53 -2.87
N SER A 133 -5.09 2.68 -3.77
CA SER A 133 -4.12 3.24 -4.74
C SER A 133 -4.30 2.54 -6.09
N THR A 134 -3.95 3.36 -7.15
CA THR A 134 -4.00 2.76 -8.51
C THR A 134 -2.62 2.82 -9.16
N LEU A 135 -1.64 3.09 -8.35
CA LEU A 135 -0.35 3.50 -8.98
C LEU A 135 0.60 2.29 -9.02
N PHE A 136 0.32 1.27 -8.32
CA PHE A 136 1.32 0.18 -8.24
C PHE A 136 0.93 -0.94 -9.22
N ALA A 137 1.97 -1.63 -9.59
CA ALA A 137 1.79 -2.65 -10.64
C ALA A 137 0.97 -3.83 -10.11
N ARG A 138 0.40 -4.47 -11.02
CA ARG A 138 -0.21 -5.78 -10.69
C ARG A 138 0.85 -6.79 -10.25
N TYR A 139 0.39 -7.51 -9.12
CA TYR A 139 1.43 -8.39 -8.53
C TYR A 139 1.85 -9.46 -9.53
N ALA A 140 0.95 -9.99 -10.36
CA ALA A 140 1.29 -11.06 -11.34
C ALA A 140 2.38 -10.59 -12.30
N ARG A 141 2.58 -9.30 -12.49
CA ARG A 141 3.61 -8.81 -13.45
C ARG A 141 4.95 -8.57 -12.75
N VAL A 142 4.77 -8.26 -11.36
CA VAL A 142 6.07 -7.89 -10.71
C VAL A 142 6.28 -8.81 -9.51
N GLY A 143 5.81 -9.89 -9.47
CA GLY A 143 5.84 -10.83 -8.33
C GLY A 143 7.23 -10.93 -7.70
N ALA A 144 7.17 -11.30 -6.34
CA ALA A 144 8.45 -11.46 -5.61
C ALA A 144 9.18 -12.73 -6.08
N LYS A 145 10.57 -12.61 -6.29
CA LYS A 145 11.36 -13.78 -6.73
C LYS A 145 12.38 -14.19 -5.67
N LYS A 146 12.71 -13.22 -4.93
CA LYS A 146 13.66 -13.54 -3.85
C LYS A 146 13.29 -12.76 -2.58
N ALA A 147 13.79 -13.42 -1.50
CA ALA A 147 13.50 -12.70 -0.24
C ALA A 147 14.66 -12.88 0.74
N TRP A 148 14.97 -11.77 1.41
CA TRP A 148 15.95 -11.78 2.52
C TRP A 148 15.25 -11.45 3.84
N GLN A 149 15.83 -12.14 4.85
CA GLN A 149 15.23 -11.86 6.16
C GLN A 149 16.30 -11.83 7.25
N HIS A 150 16.03 -10.90 8.17
CA HIS A 150 16.82 -10.90 9.42
C HIS A 150 15.91 -10.66 10.62
N SER A 151 16.14 -11.51 11.68
CA SER A 151 15.23 -11.42 12.85
C SER A 151 15.98 -10.84 14.05
N PHE A 152 15.26 -9.98 14.74
CA PHE A 152 15.87 -9.41 15.96
C PHE A 152 14.76 -8.94 16.91
N THR A 153 15.19 -8.58 18.19
CA THR A 153 14.25 -7.99 19.18
C THR A 153 14.84 -6.68 19.71
N LEU A 154 13.94 -5.79 19.97
CA LEU A 154 14.39 -4.51 20.58
C LEU A 154 13.90 -4.43 22.03
N ASN A 155 14.85 -4.13 22.89
CA ASN A 155 14.44 -4.07 24.32
C ASN A 155 13.99 -2.65 24.69
N GLU A 156 14.37 -1.76 23.81
CA GLU A 156 13.90 -0.37 24.02
C GLU A 156 13.53 0.27 22.68
N ILE A 157 12.44 1.17 22.81
CA ILE A 157 12.05 1.88 21.57
C ILE A 157 12.01 3.39 21.88
N PRO A 158 12.99 4.06 21.29
CA PRO A 158 12.95 5.51 21.52
C PRO A 158 11.70 6.15 20.92
N LYS A 159 11.22 7.21 21.74
CA LYS A 159 10.03 7.91 21.19
C LYS A 159 10.32 8.48 19.80
N GLY A 160 9.39 8.10 18.91
CA GLY A 160 9.51 8.63 17.52
C GLY A 160 10.53 7.84 16.70
N GLY A 161 11.08 6.75 17.32
CA GLY A 161 12.11 5.98 16.60
C GLY A 161 11.48 5.22 15.42
N TYR A 162 12.31 4.92 14.45
CA TYR A 162 11.84 4.11 13.30
C TYR A 162 13.01 3.27 12.77
N LEU A 163 12.64 2.22 12.08
CA LEU A 163 13.65 1.42 11.38
C LEU A 163 13.87 1.99 9.98
N ALA A 164 15.18 2.02 9.70
CA ALA A 164 15.54 2.32 8.29
C ALA A 164 16.13 1.09 7.61
N ILE A 165 15.38 0.68 6.61
CA ILE A 165 15.91 -0.47 5.86
C ILE A 165 16.40 0.04 4.49
N ALA A 166 17.72 0.04 4.41
CA ALA A 166 18.36 0.61 3.20
C ALA A 166 18.73 -0.51 2.21
N LEU A 167 18.37 -0.21 1.03
CA LEU A 167 18.71 -1.16 -0.06
C LEU A 167 19.84 -0.58 -0.90
N ASN A 168 21.13 -0.76 -0.36
CA ASN A 168 22.31 -0.14 -1.00
C ASN A 168 22.72 -0.90 -2.28
N GLY A 169 22.58 -0.18 -3.42
CA GLY A 169 22.95 -0.78 -4.71
C GLY A 169 21.78 -0.76 -5.69
N GLU A 170 21.88 -1.37 -6.83
CA GLU A 170 20.90 -1.33 -7.94
C GLU A 170 19.86 -2.45 -7.77
N HIS A 171 18.61 -2.01 -7.71
CA HIS A 171 17.51 -3.01 -7.61
C HIS A 171 16.50 -2.79 -8.74
N GLY A 172 16.77 -1.80 -9.64
CA GLY A 172 15.80 -1.49 -10.72
C GLY A 172 14.64 -0.63 -10.21
N LEU A 173 13.87 -0.12 -11.09
CA LEU A 173 12.71 0.70 -10.71
C LEU A 173 11.64 -0.16 -10.02
N GLU A 174 11.37 0.28 -8.68
CA GLU A 174 10.41 -0.52 -7.87
C GLU A 174 10.72 -2.01 -7.93
N GLY A 175 12.04 -2.34 -7.98
CA GLY A 175 12.51 -3.74 -8.15
C GLY A 175 12.75 -4.41 -6.78
N ALA A 176 12.54 -3.64 -5.71
CA ALA A 176 12.67 -4.26 -4.38
C ALA A 176 11.83 -3.49 -3.36
N TYR A 177 11.24 -4.30 -2.40
CA TYR A 177 10.44 -3.68 -1.33
C TYR A 177 10.86 -4.24 0.03
N ALA A 178 10.72 -3.32 1.03
CA ALA A 178 11.09 -3.77 2.39
C ALA A 178 9.90 -3.56 3.34
N ALA A 179 9.73 -4.48 4.19
CA ALA A 179 8.73 -4.41 5.28
C ALA A 179 9.23 -5.21 6.49
N ILE A 180 8.39 -5.14 7.52
CA ILE A 180 8.73 -6.01 8.68
C ILE A 180 7.53 -6.88 9.03
N ARG A 181 7.87 -7.90 9.78
CA ARG A 181 6.82 -8.64 10.49
C ARG A 181 7.03 -8.56 12.01
N VAL A 182 5.97 -8.19 12.66
CA VAL A 182 6.03 -8.19 14.13
C VAL A 182 5.18 -9.34 14.67
N ASN A 183 5.96 -10.33 15.24
CA ASN A 183 5.31 -11.58 15.70
C ASN A 183 4.51 -12.22 14.56
N GLY A 184 5.11 -12.13 13.38
CA GLY A 184 4.49 -12.84 12.24
C GLY A 184 3.48 -11.94 11.49
N LYS A 185 3.15 -10.77 12.03
CA LYS A 185 2.14 -9.91 11.36
C LYS A 185 2.87 -8.87 10.49
N PRO A 186 2.43 -8.79 9.20
CA PRO A 186 3.13 -7.88 8.28
C PRO A 186 2.86 -6.40 8.62
N VAL A 187 3.94 -5.67 8.53
CA VAL A 187 3.88 -4.21 8.71
C VAL A 187 4.65 -3.56 7.56
N GLY A 188 3.86 -2.73 6.79
CA GLY A 188 4.51 -2.09 5.62
C GLY A 188 5.22 -0.79 6.02
N ALA A 189 5.98 -0.35 5.13
CA ALA A 189 6.67 0.95 5.34
C ALA A 189 5.82 2.09 4.75
N PRO A 190 5.39 2.91 5.63
CA PRO A 190 4.50 3.97 5.14
C PRO A 190 5.27 5.04 4.35
N ASP A 191 6.66 4.99 4.56
CA ASP A 191 7.47 6.01 3.85
C ASP A 191 8.79 5.37 3.38
N ARG A 192 9.31 6.10 2.29
CA ARG A 192 10.64 5.63 1.85
C ARG A 192 11.33 6.73 1.06
N SER A 193 12.56 6.53 0.89
CA SER A 193 13.34 7.34 -0.06
C SER A 193 14.01 6.44 -1.10
N VAL A 194 13.97 6.90 -2.30
CA VAL A 194 13.08 7.99 -2.78
C VAL A 194 11.61 7.59 -2.59
N SER A 195 10.69 8.69 -2.59
CA SER A 195 9.26 8.51 -2.24
C SER A 195 8.58 7.54 -3.21
N TYR A 196 7.45 6.90 -2.68
CA TYR A 196 6.62 6.05 -3.56
C TYR A 196 6.01 6.87 -4.69
N PRO A 197 5.60 6.02 -5.73
CA PRO A 197 4.79 6.75 -6.71
C PRO A 197 3.58 7.44 -6.06
N ALA A 198 3.46 8.68 -6.47
CA ALA A 198 2.33 9.44 -5.87
C ALA A 198 1.75 10.40 -6.91
N ASN A 199 0.40 10.61 -6.65
CA ASN A 199 -0.21 11.67 -7.49
C ASN A 199 0.14 13.05 -6.93
N THR A 200 1.15 13.71 -7.59
CA THR A 200 1.57 15.03 -7.06
C THR A 200 1.10 16.13 -8.02
N TRP A 201 0.86 17.32 -7.38
CA TRP A 201 0.36 18.43 -8.23
C TRP A 201 1.50 19.04 -9.04
N GLU A 202 2.68 19.18 -8.43
CA GLU A 202 3.68 20.02 -9.14
C GLU A 202 4.77 19.13 -9.74
N TYR A 203 5.35 18.30 -8.89
CA TYR A 203 6.47 17.52 -9.45
C TYR A 203 6.36 16.05 -9.01
N PRO A 204 6.54 15.16 -10.04
CA PRO A 204 6.37 13.75 -9.69
C PRO A 204 7.53 13.23 -8.83
N ALA A 205 7.18 12.17 -8.12
CA ALA A 205 8.30 11.50 -7.39
C ALA A 205 9.39 11.04 -8.37
N ARG A 206 10.60 11.25 -7.93
CA ARG A 206 11.72 10.86 -8.83
C ARG A 206 11.84 9.33 -8.89
N LYS A 207 12.08 9.00 -10.13
CA LYS A 207 12.28 7.54 -10.32
C LYS A 207 13.77 7.20 -10.20
N ARG A 208 13.99 6.24 -9.28
CA ARG A 208 15.40 5.81 -9.12
C ARG A 208 15.48 4.29 -9.12
N THR A 209 16.65 3.88 -9.59
CA THR A 209 16.78 2.40 -9.70
C THR A 209 17.71 1.88 -8.60
N SER A 210 18.04 2.74 -7.65
CA SER A 210 18.98 2.25 -6.63
C SER A 210 18.77 3.02 -5.32
N ASN A 211 19.20 2.34 -4.27
CA ASN A 211 19.44 2.93 -2.94
C ASN A 211 18.14 3.43 -2.31
N TYR A 212 17.09 2.59 -2.44
CA TYR A 212 15.87 2.93 -1.66
C TYR A 212 16.11 2.70 -0.16
N THR A 213 15.46 3.60 0.65
CA THR A 213 15.38 3.32 2.10
C THR A 213 13.93 3.38 2.58
N TYR A 214 13.58 2.28 3.26
CA TYR A 214 12.20 2.20 3.80
C TYR A 214 12.20 2.53 5.30
N TYR A 215 11.20 3.35 5.57
CA TYR A 215 11.11 3.79 6.98
C TYR A 215 9.87 3.19 7.66
N ILE A 216 10.14 2.50 8.79
CA ILE A 216 9.04 1.85 9.52
C ILE A 216 9.04 2.39 10.95
N PRO A 217 7.91 3.12 11.19
CA PRO A 217 7.83 3.67 12.56
C PRO A 217 7.73 2.54 13.61
N LEU A 218 8.45 2.78 14.71
CA LEU A 218 8.39 1.79 15.81
C LEU A 218 7.31 2.22 16.82
N THR A 219 6.53 1.21 17.24
CA THR A 219 5.49 1.49 18.26
C THR A 219 5.80 0.71 19.54
N ASP A 220 5.19 1.15 20.59
CA ASP A 220 5.50 0.56 21.93
C ASP A 220 5.18 -0.94 21.94
N ASP A 221 4.21 -1.32 21.20
CA ASP A 221 3.84 -2.76 21.23
C ASP A 221 4.91 -3.63 20.58
N MET A 222 5.87 -3.03 19.95
CA MET A 222 6.93 -3.84 19.30
C MET A 222 8.09 -4.12 20.26
N LYS A 223 8.06 -3.49 21.38
CA LYS A 223 9.11 -3.76 22.39
C LYS A 223 9.03 -5.23 22.87
N GLY A 224 10.24 -5.90 22.68
CA GLY A 224 10.30 -7.30 23.18
C GLY A 224 9.69 -8.26 22.15
N ALA A 225 9.03 -7.66 21.11
CA ALA A 225 8.41 -8.57 20.11
C ALA A 225 9.47 -9.05 19.12
N LYS A 226 9.20 -10.27 18.57
CA LYS A 226 10.06 -10.71 17.44
C LYS A 226 9.78 -9.89 16.17
N ILE A 227 10.89 -9.30 15.70
CA ILE A 227 10.74 -8.50 14.47
C ILE A 227 11.57 -9.15 13.36
N ASP A 228 10.84 -9.34 12.21
CA ASP A 228 11.55 -9.84 11.01
C ASP A 228 11.62 -8.72 9.96
N ALA A 229 12.85 -8.28 9.77
CA ALA A 229 13.01 -7.39 8.59
C ALA A 229 13.09 -8.21 7.29
N VAL A 230 12.19 -7.78 6.39
CA VAL A 230 12.06 -8.61 5.18
C VAL A 230 12.26 -7.71 3.97
N VAL A 231 13.09 -8.22 3.05
CA VAL A 231 13.27 -7.52 1.77
C VAL A 231 12.93 -8.48 0.63
N LEU A 232 12.07 -7.88 -0.26
CA LEU A 232 11.66 -8.71 -1.40
C LEU A 232 12.29 -8.15 -2.68
N GLY A 233 12.94 -9.05 -3.37
CA GLY A 233 13.33 -8.72 -4.77
C GLY A 233 12.25 -9.14 -5.77
N MET A 234 12.01 -8.23 -6.70
CA MET A 234 10.84 -8.46 -7.59
C MET A 234 11.33 -8.98 -8.94
N ARG A 235 10.44 -9.71 -9.76
CA ARG A 235 10.74 -10.45 -11.01
C ARG A 235 11.42 -9.52 -12.02
N ASN A 236 11.20 -8.22 -12.01
CA ASN A 236 11.84 -7.34 -13.02
C ASN A 236 12.89 -6.46 -12.36
N GLY A 237 13.34 -6.92 -11.22
CA GLY A 237 14.35 -6.09 -10.53
C GLY A 237 15.73 -6.72 -10.64
N SER A 238 16.76 -6.01 -10.09
CA SER A 238 18.15 -6.52 -10.01
C SER A 238 18.53 -6.89 -8.58
N ASP A 239 19.44 -7.89 -8.47
CA ASP A 239 19.87 -8.30 -7.10
C ASP A 239 21.25 -7.71 -6.80
N LYS A 240 21.56 -6.66 -7.44
CA LYS A 240 22.89 -6.08 -7.21
C LYS A 240 22.82 -5.03 -6.08
N PHE A 241 22.18 -5.43 -4.98
CA PHE A 241 22.11 -4.50 -3.84
C PHE A 241 22.27 -5.28 -2.54
N LYS A 242 22.57 -4.50 -1.49
CA LYS A 242 22.76 -5.09 -0.15
C LYS A 242 21.87 -4.36 0.86
N PRO A 243 20.92 -5.24 1.47
CA PRO A 243 20.03 -4.60 2.45
C PRO A 243 20.69 -4.45 3.82
N GLU A 244 20.42 -3.32 4.44
CA GLU A 244 20.85 -3.09 5.84
C GLU A 244 19.71 -2.50 6.65
N VAL A 245 19.65 -2.90 7.87
CA VAL A 245 18.57 -2.33 8.73
C VAL A 245 19.21 -1.54 9.86
N TRP A 246 18.77 -0.30 9.98
CA TRP A 246 19.27 0.58 11.05
C TRP A 246 18.11 1.04 11.93
N ILE A 247 18.41 1.32 13.17
CA ILE A 247 17.41 1.89 14.08
C ILE A 247 17.83 3.34 14.41
N THR A 248 16.86 4.11 14.28
CA THR A 248 17.17 5.52 14.64
C THR A 248 16.92 5.76 16.14
N ALA A 249 17.93 6.29 16.69
CA ALA A 249 17.72 6.72 18.10
C ALA A 249 17.88 8.24 18.20
N TYR A 250 16.83 8.93 17.61
CA TYR A 250 17.02 10.39 17.79
C TYR A 250 16.38 10.84 19.10
N PRO A 251 17.13 11.15 20.22
CA PRO A 251 16.31 11.69 21.33
C PRO A 251 15.55 12.96 20.90
N ALA A 252 14.31 13.01 21.10
CA ALA A 252 13.69 14.35 21.13
C ALA A 252 14.60 15.38 21.83
N PRO A 253 15.08 16.50 21.17
CA PRO A 253 15.92 17.46 21.92
C PRO A 253 15.37 17.72 23.32
N PHE A 254 15.66 16.72 24.38
CA PHE A 254 15.55 17.16 25.79
C PHE A 254 15.15 15.98 26.67
N SER A 255 15.46 14.70 26.35
CA SER A 255 15.11 13.72 27.43
C SER A 255 16.40 13.20 28.06
N GLU A 256 16.69 13.64 29.33
CA GLU A 256 17.77 13.14 30.22
C GLU A 256 17.74 11.61 30.33
N GLN A 257 18.72 10.97 29.72
CA GLN A 257 18.80 9.51 29.95
C GLN A 257 19.94 9.21 30.94
N LEU A 258 19.57 8.47 32.05
CA LEU A 258 20.58 8.03 33.05
C LEU A 258 21.23 6.71 32.59
N LEU A 259 22.48 6.77 32.21
CA LEU A 259 23.32 5.59 31.88
C LEU A 259 23.81 4.92 33.16
N THR A 260 23.28 3.63 33.34
CA THR A 260 23.84 2.90 34.51
C THR A 260 24.84 1.84 34.01
N LEU A 261 26.14 2.05 34.34
CA LEU A 261 27.19 1.04 34.06
C LEU A 261 27.24 0.02 35.20
N THR A 262 26.80 -1.27 34.87
CA THR A 262 26.96 -2.29 35.93
C THR A 262 28.26 -3.08 35.69
N GLN A 263 29.27 -2.84 36.59
CA GLN A 263 30.53 -3.61 36.62
C GLN A 263 30.31 -5.05 37.10
N GLU A 264 30.24 -6.07 36.17
CA GLU A 264 30.38 -7.46 36.69
C GLU A 264 31.78 -7.67 37.28
#